data_AF-A0AAW0PF71-F1
#
_entry.id   AF-A0AAW0PF71-F1
#
_cell.length_a   1.000
_cell.length_b   1.000
_cell.length_c   1.000
_cell.angle_alpha   90.00
_cell.angle_beta   90.00
_cell.angle_gamma   90.00
#
_symmetry.space_group_name_H-M   'P 1'
#
loop_
_entity.id
_entity.type
_entity.pdbx_description
1 polymer ?
#
loop_
_entity_poly.entity_id
_entity_poly.type
_entity_poly.pdbx_seq_one_letter_code
_entity_poly.pdbx_strand_id
1 'polypeptide(L)'
;MSWCYHHRSRLGAGCIAPIQEDGGFSGAGIKPASGIFCTKALSALRLTIRNQTISNDGIYGAFFGNELRSARCSSHVVCVQAARGGGGQLPRRFTEACLTLWDKKTLQENIRVEPKHYTKTEIVASESISEKASSLGVDAELKASFLSGLVEVQGSAKYLNDNKKSKHQARVALQYKTTTELETLTMEQLGTKNIEYGEVIDKGFATHVVTGILYGADAFFVFDQDISEDEDVNTIEGSLKVVINKFPSISIIEVYQDFHKLLGPKGENAVPVEVHLLPLSILDSKAAKLVRQISVSLVIDAESILEDFRELDVSCRDALKTPAGQNFSHIRDKIESFDDFCSEFKNEFQGKLAEMLPLIRGGGEEEARLAEVLKKTKESPFNSQRLKQWMREVYEEISTIKAFINLLKNTEVVSSDELEEKVYNSKKVLVFVFTSLDSKELYLEELENHLKRIEPNESRAEPKRWYKTKEVIDRMTSKAKVFGDFADANKTRTEKSFSSWQ
;
A
#
# COMPACT_ATOMS: atom_id res chain seq x y z
N MET A 1 -9.65 30.56 -27.96
CA MET A 1 -10.47 31.30 -26.96
C MET A 1 -11.24 30.23 -26.20
N SER A 2 -11.34 30.15 -24.87
CA SER A 2 -10.78 30.89 -23.72
C SER A 2 -10.95 30.00 -22.46
N TRP A 3 -10.23 30.13 -21.34
CA TRP A 3 -9.13 31.03 -20.91
C TRP A 3 -8.41 30.34 -19.71
N CYS A 4 -7.11 30.54 -19.50
CA CYS A 4 -6.40 30.04 -18.31
C CYS A 4 -6.14 31.17 -17.31
N TYR A 5 -6.54 31.01 -16.04
CA TYR A 5 -6.19 31.95 -14.98
C TYR A 5 -4.97 31.49 -14.17
N HIS A 6 -3.96 32.35 -14.13
CA HIS A 6 -2.77 32.23 -13.30
C HIS A 6 -3.04 32.77 -11.90
N HIS A 7 -2.46 32.16 -10.87
CA HIS A 7 -2.06 32.93 -9.69
C HIS A 7 -0.65 32.51 -9.24
N ARG A 8 0.28 33.48 -9.25
CA ARG A 8 1.61 33.32 -8.69
C ARG A 8 1.55 33.44 -7.16
N SER A 9 2.45 32.73 -6.50
CA SER A 9 3.09 33.18 -5.26
C SER A 9 4.58 32.89 -5.36
N ARG A 10 5.41 33.94 -5.31
CA ARG A 10 6.88 33.85 -5.16
C ARG A 10 7.22 33.79 -3.67
N LEU A 11 8.34 33.12 -3.36
CA LEU A 11 9.27 33.28 -2.21
C LEU A 11 9.90 31.88 -2.02
N GLY A 12 11.19 31.62 -2.14
CA GLY A 12 12.39 32.41 -2.38
C GLY A 12 13.55 31.41 -2.26
N ALA A 13 14.15 31.00 -3.38
CA ALA A 13 15.10 29.90 -3.40
C ALA A 13 16.53 30.39 -3.07
N GLY A 14 17.14 29.82 -2.03
CA GLY A 14 18.58 29.86 -1.81
C GLY A 14 19.22 28.62 -2.38
N CYS A 15 19.83 28.71 -3.57
CA CYS A 15 20.59 27.62 -4.17
C CYS A 15 22.02 27.62 -3.63
N ILE A 16 22.53 26.47 -3.17
CA ILE A 16 23.96 26.24 -2.97
C ILE A 16 24.45 25.45 -4.19
N ALA A 17 25.53 25.91 -4.82
CA ALA A 17 26.10 25.27 -6.00
C ALA A 17 26.94 24.02 -5.62
N PRO A 18 27.02 22.99 -6.49
CA PRO A 18 27.85 21.82 -6.24
C PRO A 18 29.34 22.17 -6.37
N ILE A 19 30.16 21.54 -5.52
CA ILE A 19 31.62 21.53 -5.66
C ILE A 19 31.98 20.53 -6.77
N GLN A 20 32.95 20.92 -7.60
CA GLN A 20 33.45 20.13 -8.72
C GLN A 20 34.65 19.30 -8.27
N GLU A 21 34.62 17.98 -8.47
CA GLU A 21 35.80 17.12 -8.37
C GLU A 21 36.08 16.47 -9.73
N ASP A 22 37.26 16.78 -10.28
CA ASP A 22 37.83 16.12 -11.45
C ASP A 22 38.61 14.88 -11.01
N GLY A 23 38.36 13.71 -11.61
CA GLY A 23 39.12 12.49 -11.32
C GLY A 23 38.42 11.23 -11.79
N GLY A 24 38.85 10.66 -12.93
CA GLY A 24 38.13 9.56 -13.56
C GLY A 24 38.35 8.18 -12.92
N PHE A 25 37.26 7.43 -12.79
CA PHE A 25 37.27 5.96 -12.85
C PHE A 25 36.13 5.49 -13.75
N SER A 26 36.44 4.64 -14.72
CA SER A 26 35.47 4.07 -15.67
C SER A 26 34.90 2.75 -15.14
N GLY A 27 33.60 2.75 -14.83
CA GLY A 27 32.85 1.56 -14.41
C GLY A 27 31.35 1.84 -14.41
N ALA A 28 30.54 0.84 -14.75
CA ALA A 28 29.08 0.88 -14.95
C ALA A 28 28.35 2.02 -14.20
N GLY A 29 27.85 3.01 -14.97
CA GLY A 29 27.30 4.24 -14.41
C GLY A 29 25.93 4.07 -13.76
N ILE A 30 25.91 3.79 -12.45
CA ILE A 30 24.79 4.18 -11.59
C ILE A 30 24.82 5.72 -11.53
N LYS A 31 24.05 6.38 -12.40
CA LYS A 31 23.75 7.80 -12.21
C LYS A 31 22.77 7.92 -11.03
N PRO A 32 23.12 8.62 -9.93
CA PRO A 32 22.09 9.03 -8.99
C PRO A 32 21.12 9.93 -9.77
N ALA A 33 19.87 9.50 -9.91
CA ALA A 33 18.81 10.36 -10.41
C ALA A 33 18.82 11.62 -9.54
N SER A 34 18.85 12.80 -10.17
CA SER A 34 19.10 14.08 -9.50
C SER A 34 18.16 14.27 -8.32
N GLY A 35 18.68 13.98 -7.13
CA GLY A 35 17.91 13.81 -5.92
C GLY A 35 17.27 15.12 -5.50
N ILE A 36 15.97 15.25 -5.78
CA ILE A 36 15.12 16.15 -5.02
C ILE A 36 15.10 15.58 -3.60
N PHE A 37 16.05 16.04 -2.77
CA PHE A 37 16.02 15.82 -1.33
C PHE A 37 14.69 16.34 -0.82
N CYS A 38 13.74 15.44 -0.57
CA CYS A 38 12.45 15.82 -0.05
C CYS A 38 12.64 16.19 1.42
N THR A 39 12.78 17.48 1.69
CA THR A 39 12.96 18.09 3.02
C THR A 39 11.73 17.99 3.93
N LYS A 40 10.98 16.89 3.81
CA LYS A 40 9.79 16.50 4.59
C LYS A 40 9.90 15.06 5.13
N ALA A 41 11.12 14.56 5.32
CA ALA A 41 11.42 13.20 5.78
C ALA A 41 11.40 13.03 7.32
N LEU A 42 10.85 13.99 8.08
CA LEU A 42 10.43 13.78 9.46
C LEU A 42 8.90 13.80 9.52
N SER A 43 8.29 12.64 9.69
CA SER A 43 6.85 12.57 10.01
C SER A 43 6.55 11.33 10.85
N ALA A 44 5.67 11.52 11.84
CA ALA A 44 5.38 10.56 12.89
C ALA A 44 4.90 9.20 12.39
N LEU A 45 5.26 8.13 13.13
CA LEU A 45 4.56 6.86 13.07
C LEU A 45 3.08 7.13 13.39
N ARG A 46 2.23 7.23 12.37
CA ARG A 46 0.83 7.65 12.52
C ARG A 46 -0.08 6.54 12.05
N LEU A 47 -1.10 6.28 12.87
CA LEU A 47 -2.08 5.21 12.77
C LEU A 47 -3.45 5.88 12.95
N THR A 48 -4.29 5.98 11.92
CA THR A 48 -5.48 6.87 11.86
C THR A 48 -6.75 6.09 11.43
N ILE A 49 -7.80 6.00 12.22
CA ILE A 49 -8.93 5.10 11.88
C ILE A 49 -9.81 5.73 10.78
N ARG A 50 -9.94 5.08 9.61
CA ARG A 50 -10.90 5.52 8.58
C ARG A 50 -12.33 5.35 9.10
N ASN A 51 -13.12 6.43 9.04
CA ASN A 51 -14.53 6.40 9.35
C ASN A 51 -15.34 6.17 8.06
N GLN A 52 -16.12 5.09 7.99
CA GLN A 52 -17.18 4.93 6.99
C GLN A 52 -18.53 5.25 7.65
N THR A 53 -19.19 6.31 7.18
CA THR A 53 -20.53 6.67 7.61
C THR A 53 -21.58 5.67 7.12
N ILE A 54 -22.38 5.10 8.02
CA ILE A 54 -23.84 4.84 7.84
C ILE A 54 -24.48 4.35 9.16
N SER A 55 -25.70 4.81 9.42
CA SER A 55 -26.64 4.41 10.50
C SER A 55 -26.35 4.93 11.93
N ASN A 56 -27.39 4.88 12.78
CA ASN A 56 -27.63 5.88 13.83
C ASN A 56 -27.13 5.54 15.24
N ASP A 57 -26.36 4.47 15.43
CA ASP A 57 -25.88 4.03 16.75
C ASP A 57 -24.35 3.88 16.79
N GLY A 58 -23.68 4.72 17.59
CA GLY A 58 -22.25 4.62 17.91
C GLY A 58 -21.31 5.39 16.97
N ILE A 59 -20.68 6.46 17.49
CA ILE A 59 -19.67 7.25 16.77
C ILE A 59 -18.28 6.67 17.02
N TYR A 60 -17.58 6.21 15.98
CA TYR A 60 -16.22 5.64 16.07
C TYR A 60 -15.28 6.21 14.99
N GLY A 61 -14.10 6.72 15.37
CA GLY A 61 -13.06 7.17 14.43
C GLY A 61 -11.98 8.05 15.09
N ALA A 62 -10.82 8.24 14.43
CA ALA A 62 -9.69 9.02 14.98
C ALA A 62 -8.65 9.44 13.94
N PHE A 63 -8.24 10.72 13.95
CA PHE A 63 -7.24 11.31 13.03
C PHE A 63 -6.16 12.13 13.77
N PHE A 64 -4.89 12.01 13.37
CA PHE A 64 -3.73 12.61 14.06
C PHE A 64 -3.02 13.77 13.32
N GLY A 65 -3.64 14.96 13.22
CA GLY A 65 -3.03 16.13 12.54
C GLY A 65 -1.63 16.54 13.05
N ASN A 66 -0.94 17.42 12.29
CA ASN A 66 0.47 17.86 12.49
C ASN A 66 0.80 18.60 13.81
N GLU A 67 -0.04 18.50 14.83
CA GLU A 67 0.10 19.19 16.11
C GLU A 67 0.15 18.17 17.26
N LEU A 68 1.25 17.45 17.42
CA LEU A 68 1.42 16.48 18.51
C LEU A 68 1.57 17.11 19.92
N ARG A 69 1.24 18.42 20.07
CA ARG A 69 0.95 19.07 21.37
C ARG A 69 -0.54 19.41 21.57
N SER A 70 -1.40 19.22 20.56
CA SER A 70 -2.86 19.33 20.59
C SER A 70 -3.50 18.00 20.15
N ALA A 71 -3.42 17.05 21.08
CA ALA A 71 -3.88 15.66 20.96
C ALA A 71 -5.28 15.47 20.33
N ARG A 72 -5.47 14.36 19.61
CA ARG A 72 -6.79 13.78 19.22
C ARG A 72 -6.71 12.24 19.29
N CYS A 73 -7.61 11.61 20.05
CA CYS A 73 -7.51 10.19 20.47
C CYS A 73 -8.10 9.18 19.48
N SER A 74 -7.67 7.91 19.63
CA SER A 74 -8.36 6.70 19.16
C SER A 74 -9.71 6.46 19.86
N SER A 75 -10.61 5.73 19.21
CA SER A 75 -12.00 5.49 19.67
C SER A 75 -12.16 4.67 20.95
N HIS A 76 -11.06 4.15 21.53
CA HIS A 76 -11.10 3.34 22.76
C HIS A 76 -9.94 3.62 23.73
N VAL A 77 -9.19 4.73 23.55
CA VAL A 77 -8.02 5.06 24.38
C VAL A 77 -8.08 6.50 24.89
N VAL A 78 -7.98 6.67 26.20
CA VAL A 78 -7.81 8.00 26.84
C VAL A 78 -6.37 8.47 26.66
N CYS A 79 -6.19 9.69 26.17
CA CYS A 79 -4.89 10.30 25.97
C CYS A 79 -4.49 11.20 27.14
N VAL A 80 -3.20 11.19 27.49
CA VAL A 80 -2.59 12.19 28.38
C VAL A 80 -2.15 13.39 27.54
N GLN A 81 -2.73 14.57 27.76
CA GLN A 81 -2.37 15.79 27.02
C GLN A 81 -1.45 16.72 27.84
N ALA A 82 -0.14 16.65 27.57
CA ALA A 82 0.89 17.48 28.20
C ALA A 82 1.34 18.65 27.29
N ALA A 83 0.46 19.64 27.09
CA ALA A 83 0.76 20.72 26.13
C ALA A 83 1.76 21.78 26.66
N ARG A 84 3.06 21.60 26.35
CA ARG A 84 4.11 22.64 26.51
C ARG A 84 3.95 23.78 25.49
N GLY A 85 3.43 24.93 25.95
CA GLY A 85 3.66 26.29 25.40
C GLY A 85 3.14 26.66 24.00
N GLY A 86 2.23 27.64 23.93
CA GLY A 86 1.73 28.28 22.68
C GLY A 86 0.28 28.73 22.85
N GLY A 87 -0.02 30.03 22.74
CA GLY A 87 -1.29 30.60 23.19
C GLY A 87 -2.39 30.75 22.12
N GLY A 88 -3.65 30.54 22.51
CA GLY A 88 -4.86 30.79 21.70
C GLY A 88 -6.14 30.30 22.39
N GLN A 89 -7.20 31.12 22.38
CA GLN A 89 -8.55 30.85 22.91
C GLN A 89 -9.45 30.22 21.82
N LEU A 90 -10.62 29.57 22.03
CA LEU A 90 -11.52 29.22 23.17
C LEU A 90 -12.40 28.01 22.70
N PRO A 91 -13.24 27.34 23.55
CA PRO A 91 -13.89 26.07 23.22
C PRO A 91 -15.33 26.22 22.66
N ARG A 92 -15.89 25.10 22.15
CA ARG A 92 -17.32 24.75 22.26
C ARG A 92 -17.51 23.22 22.38
N ARG A 93 -18.58 22.84 23.09
CA ARG A 93 -18.80 21.50 23.69
C ARG A 93 -18.95 20.35 22.67
N PHE A 94 -18.23 19.25 22.92
CA PHE A 94 -18.54 17.86 22.53
C PHE A 94 -18.57 17.45 21.05
N THR A 95 -17.77 18.07 20.17
CA THR A 95 -17.45 17.50 18.84
C THR A 95 -15.95 17.40 18.50
N GLU A 96 -15.05 17.89 19.36
CA GLU A 96 -13.64 18.15 18.99
C GLU A 96 -12.60 17.78 20.05
N ALA A 97 -12.99 17.17 21.17
CA ALA A 97 -12.10 16.95 22.31
C ALA A 97 -11.38 15.58 22.27
N CYS A 98 -10.07 15.63 22.54
CA CYS A 98 -9.33 14.47 23.02
C CYS A 98 -9.91 14.02 24.38
N LEU A 99 -10.20 12.73 24.55
CA LEU A 99 -10.68 12.22 25.84
C LEU A 99 -9.51 12.16 26.83
N THR A 100 -9.59 12.95 27.91
CA THR A 100 -8.65 12.94 29.04
C THR A 100 -9.40 12.58 30.33
N LEU A 101 -8.72 11.95 31.30
CA LEU A 101 -9.29 11.65 32.62
C LEU A 101 -8.97 12.68 33.70
N TRP A 102 -8.00 13.56 33.41
CA TRP A 102 -7.49 14.61 34.29
C TRP A 102 -7.40 15.93 33.51
N ASP A 103 -7.43 17.07 34.20
CA ASP A 103 -7.08 18.34 33.59
C ASP A 103 -5.59 18.44 33.22
N LYS A 104 -5.30 19.42 32.36
CA LYS A 104 -3.95 19.69 31.86
C LYS A 104 -2.94 20.00 32.97
N LYS A 105 -3.33 20.71 34.02
CA LYS A 105 -2.43 21.09 35.11
C LYS A 105 -2.04 19.86 35.93
N THR A 106 -3.01 19.06 36.34
CA THR A 106 -2.75 17.80 37.08
C THR A 106 -1.83 16.88 36.28
N LEU A 107 -2.04 16.75 34.97
CA LEU A 107 -1.13 15.98 34.10
C LEU A 107 0.29 16.55 34.09
N GLN A 108 0.47 17.86 33.92
CA GLN A 108 1.79 18.49 33.85
C GLN A 108 2.61 18.37 35.14
N GLU A 109 1.94 18.37 36.29
CA GLU A 109 2.59 18.21 37.61
C GLU A 109 2.99 16.75 37.90
N ASN A 110 2.45 15.77 37.14
CA ASN A 110 2.57 14.34 37.43
C ASN A 110 3.21 13.50 36.31
N ILE A 111 3.85 14.15 35.32
CA ILE A 111 4.65 13.46 34.30
C ILE A 111 6.11 13.40 34.71
N ARG A 112 6.65 12.18 34.75
CA ARG A 112 8.09 11.92 34.86
C ARG A 112 8.66 11.76 33.46
N VAL A 113 9.73 12.52 33.17
CA VAL A 113 10.46 12.44 31.91
C VAL A 113 11.80 11.75 32.19
N GLU A 114 12.07 10.64 31.52
CA GLU A 114 13.33 9.90 31.61
C GLU A 114 14.05 9.92 30.25
N PRO A 115 15.33 10.33 30.18
CA PRO A 115 16.11 10.20 28.95
C PRO A 115 16.24 8.72 28.54
N LYS A 116 15.86 8.41 27.29
CA LYS A 116 15.93 7.07 26.70
C LYS A 116 16.60 7.16 25.34
N HIS A 117 17.91 7.43 25.34
CA HIS A 117 18.70 7.50 24.12
C HIS A 117 19.07 6.11 23.60
N TYR A 118 18.54 5.75 22.43
CA TYR A 118 18.86 4.53 21.71
C TYR A 118 18.82 4.84 20.20
N THR A 119 19.69 4.19 19.43
CA THR A 119 19.71 4.27 17.96
C THR A 119 20.01 2.88 17.40
N LYS A 120 19.17 2.42 16.47
CA LYS A 120 19.28 1.13 15.75
C LYS A 120 19.19 1.38 14.25
N THR A 121 19.95 0.61 13.49
CA THR A 121 19.87 0.55 12.04
C THR A 121 19.70 -0.89 11.59
N GLU A 122 18.82 -1.13 10.63
CA GLU A 122 18.47 -2.49 10.19
C GLU A 122 18.16 -2.50 8.70
N ILE A 123 18.63 -3.52 7.97
CA ILE A 123 18.33 -3.67 6.55
C ILE A 123 17.26 -4.74 6.38
N VAL A 124 16.09 -4.27 5.95
CA VAL A 124 14.89 -5.07 5.65
C VAL A 124 14.90 -5.35 4.15
N ALA A 125 14.87 -6.63 3.77
CA ALA A 125 14.97 -7.06 2.36
C ALA A 125 13.71 -7.76 1.85
N SER A 126 12.77 -8.11 2.71
CA SER A 126 11.47 -8.67 2.32
C SER A 126 10.35 -7.68 2.64
N GLU A 127 9.33 -7.72 1.79
CA GLU A 127 8.32 -6.68 1.66
C GLU A 127 6.93 -7.13 2.15
N SER A 128 6.85 -8.30 2.79
CA SER A 128 5.61 -8.87 3.32
C SER A 128 4.99 -7.98 4.40
N ILE A 129 3.65 -8.03 4.56
CA ILE A 129 2.97 -7.32 5.65
C ILE A 129 3.57 -7.69 7.01
N SER A 130 3.77 -8.98 7.30
CA SER A 130 4.31 -9.41 8.59
C SER A 130 5.71 -8.87 8.88
N GLU A 131 6.60 -8.78 7.91
CA GLU A 131 7.94 -8.21 8.15
C GLU A 131 7.91 -6.70 8.33
N LYS A 132 7.16 -5.97 7.48
CA LYS A 132 6.96 -4.52 7.63
C LYS A 132 6.31 -4.17 8.98
N ALA A 133 5.33 -4.96 9.42
CA ALA A 133 4.73 -4.85 10.74
C ALA A 133 5.76 -5.11 11.85
N SER A 134 6.57 -6.16 11.72
CA SER A 134 7.59 -6.53 12.71
C SER A 134 8.67 -5.45 12.87
N SER A 135 9.18 -4.86 11.76
CA SER A 135 10.13 -3.75 11.79
C SER A 135 9.60 -2.51 12.52
N LEU A 136 8.28 -2.30 12.50
CA LEU A 136 7.61 -1.21 13.21
C LEU A 136 7.18 -1.57 14.64
N GLY A 137 7.38 -2.82 15.09
CA GLY A 137 6.91 -3.30 16.39
C GLY A 137 5.39 -3.47 16.48
N VAL A 138 4.70 -3.66 15.34
CA VAL A 138 3.25 -3.84 15.27
C VAL A 138 2.89 -5.29 15.63
N ASP A 139 2.17 -5.45 16.74
CA ASP A 139 1.67 -6.76 17.20
C ASP A 139 0.52 -7.32 16.32
N ALA A 140 0.06 -8.54 16.64
CA ALA A 140 -0.99 -9.21 15.88
C ALA A 140 -2.37 -8.51 15.96
N GLU A 141 -2.71 -7.85 17.07
CA GLU A 141 -3.99 -7.16 17.22
C GLU A 141 -4.02 -5.83 16.46
N LEU A 142 -2.92 -5.08 16.52
CA LEU A 142 -2.76 -3.86 15.75
C LEU A 142 -2.63 -4.20 14.26
N LYS A 143 -1.93 -5.29 13.90
CA LYS A 143 -1.89 -5.82 12.52
C LYS A 143 -3.29 -6.18 12.01
N ALA A 144 -4.11 -6.90 12.79
CA ALA A 144 -5.50 -7.20 12.39
C ALA A 144 -6.32 -5.94 12.09
N SER A 145 -6.15 -4.90 12.91
CA SER A 145 -6.84 -3.61 12.76
C SER A 145 -6.32 -2.82 11.54
N PHE A 146 -5.03 -2.92 11.24
CA PHE A 146 -4.43 -2.37 10.03
C PHE A 146 -4.93 -3.09 8.77
N LEU A 147 -4.93 -4.43 8.77
CA LEU A 147 -5.44 -5.28 7.69
C LEU A 147 -6.90 -4.99 7.35
N SER A 148 -7.74 -4.70 8.34
CA SER A 148 -9.14 -4.34 8.12
C SER A 148 -9.36 -2.89 7.67
N GLY A 149 -8.32 -2.07 7.53
CA GLY A 149 -8.45 -0.64 7.25
C GLY A 149 -9.01 0.19 8.42
N LEU A 150 -9.16 -0.41 9.62
CA LEU A 150 -9.43 0.33 10.86
C LEU A 150 -8.22 1.16 11.29
N VAL A 151 -7.09 1.15 10.57
CA VAL A 151 -5.91 1.96 10.90
C VAL A 151 -5.17 2.45 9.64
N GLU A 152 -4.99 3.76 9.51
CA GLU A 152 -4.41 4.46 8.34
C GLU A 152 -2.97 4.90 8.60
N VAL A 153 -2.14 4.51 7.64
CA VAL A 153 -0.72 4.78 7.50
C VAL A 153 -0.27 6.26 7.41
N GLN A 154 0.43 6.88 8.37
CA GLN A 154 1.24 8.08 8.05
C GLN A 154 2.66 8.13 8.64
N GLY A 155 3.42 9.12 8.16
CA GLY A 155 4.86 9.28 8.36
C GLY A 155 5.65 8.03 8.02
N SER A 156 6.59 7.63 8.87
CA SER A 156 7.38 6.40 8.70
C SER A 156 6.51 5.15 8.55
N ALA A 157 5.37 5.09 9.24
CA ALA A 157 4.44 3.97 9.14
C ALA A 157 3.84 3.81 7.73
N LYS A 158 3.90 4.82 6.85
CA LYS A 158 3.49 4.67 5.43
C LYS A 158 4.20 3.52 4.73
N TYR A 159 5.38 3.12 5.19
CA TYR A 159 6.10 1.96 4.66
C TYR A 159 5.26 0.66 4.65
N LEU A 160 4.32 0.47 5.58
CA LEU A 160 3.37 -0.67 5.55
C LEU A 160 2.48 -0.70 4.29
N ASN A 161 2.20 0.48 3.73
CA ASN A 161 1.39 0.69 2.53
C ASN A 161 2.24 0.91 1.27
N ASP A 162 3.56 1.11 1.41
CA ASP A 162 4.47 1.24 0.27
C ASP A 162 4.80 -0.17 -0.25
N ASN A 163 4.39 -0.45 -1.48
CA ASN A 163 4.50 -1.76 -2.10
C ASN A 163 5.23 -1.66 -3.44
N LYS A 164 5.88 -2.76 -3.84
CA LYS A 164 6.49 -2.88 -5.17
C LYS A 164 5.49 -2.54 -6.27
N LYS A 165 5.94 -1.85 -7.31
CA LYS A 165 5.11 -1.46 -8.47
C LYS A 165 5.15 -2.46 -9.61
N SER A 166 6.05 -3.43 -9.52
CA SER A 166 6.30 -4.49 -10.50
C SER A 166 6.91 -5.72 -9.82
N LYS A 167 6.73 -6.91 -10.43
CA LYS A 167 7.49 -8.12 -10.14
C LYS A 167 8.94 -8.02 -10.63
N HIS A 168 9.20 -7.19 -11.66
CA HIS A 168 10.52 -6.88 -12.20
C HIS A 168 11.18 -5.71 -11.44
N GLN A 169 11.04 -5.70 -10.11
CA GLN A 169 11.58 -4.66 -9.24
C GLN A 169 12.25 -5.30 -8.02
N ALA A 170 13.56 -5.08 -7.89
CA ALA A 170 14.31 -5.36 -6.66
C ALA A 170 14.04 -4.22 -5.68
N ARG A 171 13.84 -4.57 -4.40
CA ARG A 171 13.64 -3.58 -3.35
C ARG A 171 14.40 -3.98 -2.09
N VAL A 172 15.09 -3.02 -1.50
CA VAL A 172 15.69 -3.16 -0.16
C VAL A 172 15.41 -1.89 0.63
N ALA A 173 15.00 -2.01 1.89
CA ALA A 173 14.79 -0.89 2.78
C ALA A 173 15.85 -0.85 3.89
N LEU A 174 16.38 0.34 4.18
CA LEU A 174 17.17 0.61 5.39
C LEU A 174 16.27 1.32 6.40
N GLN A 175 16.07 0.72 7.58
CA GLN A 175 15.42 1.36 8.71
C GLN A 175 16.47 2.07 9.59
N TYR A 176 16.17 3.30 9.99
CA TYR A 176 16.86 4.05 11.04
C TYR A 176 15.85 4.41 12.12
N LYS A 177 16.02 3.84 13.32
CA LYS A 177 15.17 4.09 14.48
C LYS A 177 16.00 4.71 15.60
N THR A 178 15.54 5.81 16.16
CA THR A 178 16.19 6.47 17.30
C THR A 178 15.15 6.96 18.32
N THR A 179 15.53 7.01 19.59
CA THR A 179 14.65 7.41 20.70
C THR A 179 15.30 8.50 21.55
N THR A 180 14.49 9.37 22.16
CA THR A 180 14.95 10.55 22.89
C THR A 180 14.61 10.47 24.36
N GLU A 181 13.33 10.48 24.71
CA GLU A 181 12.82 10.52 26.08
C GLU A 181 11.53 9.72 26.22
N LEU A 182 11.31 9.20 27.43
CA LEU A 182 10.10 8.51 27.85
C LEU A 182 9.34 9.41 28.83
N GLU A 183 8.17 9.88 28.44
CA GLU A 183 7.22 10.55 29.34
C GLU A 183 6.31 9.49 29.97
N THR A 184 6.21 9.44 31.30
CA THR A 184 5.33 8.51 32.04
C THR A 184 4.50 9.23 33.09
N LEU A 185 3.24 8.81 33.24
CA LEU A 185 2.35 9.30 34.29
C LEU A 185 2.67 8.61 35.62
N THR A 186 2.71 9.36 36.73
CA THR A 186 2.90 8.75 38.05
C THR A 186 1.69 7.90 38.47
N MET A 187 1.97 6.72 39.04
CA MET A 187 0.92 5.81 39.54
C MET A 187 0.04 6.46 40.63
N GLU A 188 0.54 7.50 41.31
CA GLU A 188 -0.17 8.26 42.34
C GLU A 188 -1.46 8.92 41.82
N GLN A 189 -1.55 9.26 40.52
CA GLN A 189 -2.77 9.86 39.93
C GLN A 189 -3.77 8.84 39.36
N LEU A 190 -3.42 7.56 39.29
CA LEU A 190 -4.27 6.54 38.69
C LEU A 190 -5.37 6.02 39.64
N GLY A 191 -5.34 6.39 40.92
CA GLY A 191 -6.43 6.07 41.85
C GLY A 191 -7.72 6.78 41.47
N THR A 192 -8.87 6.10 41.54
CA THR A 192 -10.19 6.62 41.13
C THR A 192 -10.62 7.92 41.82
N LYS A 193 -10.06 8.23 43.01
CA LYS A 193 -10.31 9.51 43.71
C LYS A 193 -9.66 10.72 43.03
N ASN A 194 -8.71 10.49 42.13
CA ASN A 194 -7.93 11.53 41.45
C ASN A 194 -8.36 11.69 39.97
N ILE A 195 -9.32 10.88 39.50
CA ILE A 195 -9.90 10.99 38.16
C ILE A 195 -10.98 12.07 38.18
N GLU A 196 -10.79 13.12 37.37
CA GLU A 196 -11.67 14.29 37.32
C GLU A 196 -12.80 14.11 36.29
N TYR A 197 -12.50 13.50 35.15
CA TYR A 197 -13.46 13.26 34.06
C TYR A 197 -13.94 11.81 34.01
N GLY A 198 -14.47 11.32 35.13
CA GLY A 198 -14.99 9.94 35.27
C GLY A 198 -16.09 9.55 34.27
N GLU A 199 -16.79 10.53 33.67
CA GLU A 199 -17.80 10.33 32.62
C GLU A 199 -17.26 9.51 31.43
N VAL A 200 -15.96 9.61 31.12
CA VAL A 200 -15.30 8.82 30.06
C VAL A 200 -15.32 7.32 30.36
N ILE A 201 -15.21 6.96 31.64
CA ILE A 201 -15.29 5.59 32.14
C ILE A 201 -16.76 5.15 32.22
N ASP A 202 -17.62 5.96 32.85
CA ASP A 202 -19.04 5.63 33.07
C ASP A 202 -19.80 5.40 31.76
N LYS A 203 -19.42 6.10 30.67
CA LYS A 203 -20.02 5.93 29.33
C LYS A 203 -19.32 4.88 28.46
N GLY A 204 -18.26 4.22 28.96
CA GLY A 204 -17.55 3.18 28.23
C GLY A 204 -16.81 3.66 26.98
N PHE A 205 -16.46 4.95 26.88
CA PHE A 205 -15.80 5.52 25.70
C PHE A 205 -14.35 5.06 25.50
N ALA A 206 -13.76 4.38 26.48
CA ALA A 206 -12.41 3.85 26.38
C ALA A 206 -12.26 2.55 27.18
N THR A 207 -11.35 1.69 26.71
CA THR A 207 -10.92 0.46 27.39
C THR A 207 -9.56 0.64 28.06
N HIS A 208 -8.73 1.55 27.56
CA HIS A 208 -7.36 1.80 28.04
C HIS A 208 -7.07 3.30 28.21
N VAL A 209 -6.05 3.62 29.01
CA VAL A 209 -5.43 4.95 29.13
C VAL A 209 -3.95 4.87 28.81
N VAL A 210 -3.43 5.90 28.12
CA VAL A 210 -1.98 6.06 27.91
C VAL A 210 -1.30 6.40 29.23
N THR A 211 -0.35 5.59 29.67
CA THR A 211 0.45 5.83 30.88
C THR A 211 1.93 6.11 30.58
N GLY A 212 2.38 5.83 29.36
CA GLY A 212 3.74 6.11 28.91
C GLY A 212 3.81 6.38 27.40
N ILE A 213 4.70 7.28 26.99
CA ILE A 213 4.98 7.60 25.59
C ILE A 213 6.50 7.69 25.41
N LEU A 214 7.06 6.82 24.57
CA LEU A 214 8.45 6.93 24.13
C LEU A 214 8.50 7.81 22.87
N TYR A 215 9.27 8.89 22.94
CA TYR A 215 9.52 9.78 21.81
C TYR A 215 10.81 9.38 21.08
N GLY A 216 10.86 9.70 19.79
CA GLY A 216 11.99 9.39 18.93
C GLY A 216 11.77 9.83 17.49
N ALA A 217 12.41 9.14 16.56
CA ALA A 217 12.08 9.13 15.14
C ALA A 217 12.34 7.75 14.55
N ASP A 218 11.60 7.41 13.51
CA ASP A 218 11.81 6.23 12.69
C ASP A 218 11.80 6.67 11.22
N ALA A 219 12.61 6.06 10.38
CA ALA A 219 12.79 6.43 8.98
C ALA A 219 13.15 5.20 8.13
N PHE A 220 12.50 5.07 6.97
CA PHE A 220 12.74 4.01 6.00
C PHE A 220 13.28 4.62 4.72
N PHE A 221 14.48 4.21 4.32
CA PHE A 221 15.07 4.52 3.02
C PHE A 221 14.83 3.33 2.10
N VAL A 222 13.87 3.46 1.19
CA VAL A 222 13.50 2.40 0.24
C VAL A 222 14.30 2.58 -1.05
N PHE A 223 15.08 1.56 -1.41
CA PHE A 223 15.90 1.53 -2.62
C PHE A 223 15.24 0.59 -3.63
N ASP A 224 14.73 1.17 -4.71
CA ASP A 224 14.12 0.46 -5.84
C ASP A 224 15.11 0.35 -7.02
N GLN A 225 15.19 -0.83 -7.63
CA GLN A 225 15.87 -1.04 -8.91
C GLN A 225 14.97 -1.84 -9.84
N ASP A 226 14.72 -1.31 -11.04
CA ASP A 226 14.04 -2.04 -12.11
C ASP A 226 14.98 -3.11 -12.71
N ILE A 227 14.42 -4.26 -13.07
CA ILE A 227 15.13 -5.48 -13.49
C ILE A 227 14.67 -5.88 -14.90
N SER A 228 15.53 -6.53 -15.69
CA SER A 228 15.10 -7.12 -16.97
C SER A 228 14.24 -8.39 -16.81
N GLU A 229 13.74 -8.96 -17.92
CA GLU A 229 12.98 -10.22 -17.89
C GLU A 229 13.87 -11.44 -17.57
N ASP A 230 15.18 -11.35 -17.78
CA ASP A 230 16.17 -12.44 -17.69
C ASP A 230 17.05 -12.43 -16.43
N GLU A 231 16.98 -11.38 -15.62
CA GLU A 231 17.72 -11.24 -14.35
C GLU A 231 16.93 -11.80 -13.14
N ASP A 232 17.63 -12.46 -12.21
CA ASP A 232 17.01 -12.96 -10.97
C ASP A 232 16.92 -11.85 -9.89
N VAL A 233 15.68 -11.58 -9.46
CA VAL A 233 15.36 -10.57 -8.44
C VAL A 233 16.16 -10.78 -7.16
N ASN A 234 16.30 -12.03 -6.69
CA ASN A 234 16.98 -12.34 -5.43
C ASN A 234 18.48 -12.03 -5.49
N THR A 235 19.11 -12.24 -6.64
CA THR A 235 20.52 -11.92 -6.92
C THR A 235 20.76 -10.40 -6.94
N ILE A 236 19.82 -9.63 -7.53
CA ILE A 236 19.88 -8.16 -7.51
C ILE A 236 19.64 -7.62 -6.10
N GLU A 237 18.64 -8.13 -5.36
CA GLU A 237 18.39 -7.74 -3.96
C GLU A 237 19.55 -8.10 -3.03
N GLY A 238 20.17 -9.26 -3.21
CA GLY A 238 21.40 -9.64 -2.51
C GLY A 238 22.56 -8.68 -2.80
N SER A 239 22.71 -8.26 -4.05
CA SER A 239 23.72 -7.29 -4.46
C SER A 239 23.44 -5.90 -3.89
N LEU A 240 22.20 -5.40 -3.96
CA LEU A 240 21.76 -4.16 -3.33
C LEU A 240 21.99 -4.19 -1.82
N LYS A 241 21.64 -5.30 -1.14
CA LYS A 241 21.89 -5.47 0.30
C LYS A 241 23.38 -5.40 0.62
N VAL A 242 24.27 -5.97 -0.19
CA VAL A 242 25.72 -5.84 -0.01
C VAL A 242 26.18 -4.39 -0.25
N VAL A 243 25.65 -3.68 -1.24
CA VAL A 243 25.96 -2.26 -1.48
C VAL A 243 25.47 -1.40 -0.31
N ILE A 244 24.24 -1.58 0.16
CA ILE A 244 23.64 -0.86 1.30
C ILE A 244 24.47 -1.06 2.58
N ASN A 245 24.92 -2.29 2.87
CA ASN A 245 25.86 -2.57 3.97
C ASN A 245 27.26 -1.93 3.77
N LYS A 246 27.67 -1.67 2.53
CA LYS A 246 28.99 -1.13 2.16
C LYS A 246 28.98 0.36 1.83
N PHE A 247 27.84 1.06 1.93
CA PHE A 247 27.85 2.52 1.83
C PHE A 247 28.89 3.05 2.80
N PRO A 248 29.78 3.97 2.37
CA PRO A 248 30.87 4.42 3.20
C PRO A 248 30.28 4.93 4.51
N SER A 249 30.74 4.37 5.63
CA SER A 249 30.16 4.61 6.95
C SER A 249 30.05 6.09 7.26
N ILE A 250 30.95 6.90 6.68
CA ILE A 250 30.97 8.36 6.68
C ILE A 250 29.65 8.97 6.18
N SER A 251 29.18 8.66 4.97
CA SER A 251 27.94 9.24 4.42
C SER A 251 26.69 8.81 5.19
N ILE A 252 26.70 7.59 5.74
CA ILE A 252 25.65 7.11 6.62
C ILE A 252 25.70 7.83 8.00
N ILE A 253 26.90 8.08 8.54
CA ILE A 253 27.11 8.87 9.76
C ILE A 253 26.69 10.32 9.55
N GLU A 254 26.96 10.92 8.39
CA GLU A 254 26.50 12.28 8.04
C GLU A 254 24.98 12.34 8.04
N VAL A 255 24.30 11.38 7.38
CA VAL A 255 22.84 11.24 7.44
C VAL A 255 22.37 11.08 8.89
N TYR A 256 22.99 10.23 9.72
CA TYR A 256 22.57 10.05 11.12
C TYR A 256 22.83 11.29 11.99
N GLN A 257 23.93 12.01 11.77
CA GLN A 257 24.19 13.30 12.42
C GLN A 257 23.13 14.33 12.01
N ASP A 258 22.72 14.35 10.75
CA ASP A 258 21.64 15.22 10.28
C ASP A 258 20.28 14.80 10.85
N PHE A 259 19.98 13.51 10.98
CA PHE A 259 18.78 13.04 11.70
C PHE A 259 18.78 13.44 13.18
N HIS A 260 19.92 13.37 13.87
CA HIS A 260 20.05 13.87 15.24
C HIS A 260 19.91 15.40 15.33
N LYS A 261 20.40 16.18 14.35
CA LYS A 261 20.14 17.63 14.26
C LYS A 261 18.67 17.93 13.99
N LEU A 262 18.02 17.13 13.13
CA LEU A 262 16.62 17.27 12.72
C LEU A 262 15.64 17.04 13.86
N LEU A 263 15.97 16.14 14.80
CA LEU A 263 15.24 15.97 16.07
C LEU A 263 15.29 17.23 16.97
N GLY A 264 16.27 18.10 16.75
CA GLY A 264 16.56 19.26 17.60
C GLY A 264 17.46 18.89 18.80
N PRO A 265 18.23 19.86 19.35
CA PRO A 265 19.19 19.64 20.43
C PRO A 265 18.60 19.08 21.74
N LYS A 266 17.27 19.06 21.91
CA LYS A 266 16.58 18.43 23.04
C LYS A 266 15.53 17.40 22.61
N GLY A 267 15.54 16.97 21.34
CA GLY A 267 14.48 16.12 20.79
C GLY A 267 13.14 16.84 20.65
N GLU A 268 13.12 18.17 20.54
CA GLU A 268 11.87 18.95 20.47
C GLU A 268 10.99 18.65 19.24
N ASN A 269 11.58 18.07 18.19
CA ASN A 269 10.89 17.59 16.98
C ASN A 269 10.64 16.08 17.00
N ALA A 270 10.94 15.40 18.12
CA ALA A 270 10.67 13.97 18.28
C ALA A 270 9.16 13.68 18.28
N VAL A 271 8.82 12.50 17.79
CA VAL A 271 7.46 11.99 17.60
C VAL A 271 7.25 10.75 18.46
N PRO A 272 6.03 10.42 18.90
CA PRO A 272 5.76 9.14 19.54
C PRO A 272 6.16 7.97 18.63
N VAL A 273 6.94 7.03 19.18
CA VAL A 273 7.36 5.79 18.51
C VAL A 273 6.95 4.52 19.25
N GLU A 274 6.53 4.64 20.52
CA GLU A 274 5.95 3.57 21.33
C GLU A 274 4.99 4.18 22.36
N VAL A 275 3.90 3.46 22.69
CA VAL A 275 2.85 3.92 23.62
C VAL A 275 2.54 2.80 24.60
N HIS A 276 2.56 3.12 25.90
CA HIS A 276 2.19 2.19 26.96
C HIS A 276 0.75 2.42 27.38
N LEU A 277 -0.05 1.36 27.38
CA LEU A 277 -1.48 1.37 27.66
C LEU A 277 -1.78 0.60 28.95
N LEU A 278 -2.58 1.20 29.83
CA LEU A 278 -3.12 0.56 31.02
C LEU A 278 -4.63 0.32 30.85
N PRO A 279 -5.14 -0.92 31.08
CA PRO A 279 -6.57 -1.18 31.06
C PRO A 279 -7.31 -0.38 32.13
N LEU A 280 -8.33 0.38 31.73
CA LEU A 280 -9.16 1.20 32.63
C LEU A 280 -9.94 0.35 33.64
N SER A 281 -10.20 -0.91 33.31
CA SER A 281 -10.84 -1.90 34.20
C SER A 281 -10.06 -2.19 35.48
N ILE A 282 -8.77 -1.84 35.53
CA ILE A 282 -7.93 -1.91 36.75
C ILE A 282 -8.23 -0.73 37.67
N LEU A 283 -8.60 0.43 37.10
CA LEU A 283 -8.91 1.64 37.85
C LEU A 283 -10.36 1.62 38.34
N ASP A 284 -11.31 1.40 37.42
CA ASP A 284 -12.73 1.27 37.73
C ASP A 284 -13.34 0.04 37.04
N SER A 285 -13.99 -0.80 37.84
CA SER A 285 -14.72 -1.99 37.40
C SER A 285 -15.79 -1.75 36.32
N LYS A 286 -16.33 -0.53 36.23
CA LYS A 286 -17.34 -0.10 35.23
C LYS A 286 -16.76 0.15 33.83
N ALA A 287 -15.46 0.38 33.72
CA ALA A 287 -14.83 0.72 32.45
C ALA A 287 -15.12 -0.36 31.39
N ALA A 288 -15.24 0.06 30.13
CA ALA A 288 -15.30 -0.87 29.01
C ALA A 288 -14.06 -1.76 29.00
N LYS A 289 -14.21 -3.01 28.54
CA LYS A 289 -13.16 -4.04 28.63
C LYS A 289 -12.94 -4.67 27.27
N LEU A 290 -11.69 -5.03 26.99
CA LEU A 290 -11.38 -5.99 25.95
C LEU A 290 -11.82 -7.37 26.47
N VAL A 291 -12.87 -7.93 25.88
CA VAL A 291 -13.48 -9.20 26.30
C VAL A 291 -12.82 -10.40 25.63
N ARG A 292 -12.45 -10.25 24.35
CA ARG A 292 -11.71 -11.25 23.57
C ARG A 292 -10.54 -10.61 22.84
N GLN A 293 -9.40 -11.28 22.85
CA GLN A 293 -8.34 -11.05 21.86
C GLN A 293 -8.73 -11.73 20.54
N ILE A 294 -8.03 -11.46 19.45
CA ILE A 294 -8.21 -12.17 18.18
C ILE A 294 -7.08 -13.17 18.00
N SER A 295 -7.41 -14.45 17.78
CA SER A 295 -6.42 -15.50 17.62
C SER A 295 -5.47 -15.25 16.44
N VAL A 296 -4.17 -15.38 16.70
CA VAL A 296 -3.08 -15.06 15.76
C VAL A 296 -3.23 -15.84 14.44
N SER A 297 -3.76 -17.06 14.49
CA SER A 297 -4.08 -17.88 13.31
C SER A 297 -5.09 -17.21 12.37
N LEU A 298 -6.15 -16.59 12.90
CA LEU A 298 -7.14 -15.89 12.07
C LEU A 298 -6.57 -14.58 11.48
N VAL A 299 -5.64 -13.93 12.21
CA VAL A 299 -4.90 -12.77 11.70
C VAL A 299 -3.99 -13.17 10.53
N ILE A 300 -3.28 -14.29 10.64
CA ILE A 300 -2.43 -14.84 9.55
C ILE A 300 -3.28 -15.24 8.33
N ASP A 301 -4.44 -15.87 8.55
CA ASP A 301 -5.36 -16.22 7.47
C ASP A 301 -5.89 -14.98 6.73
N ALA A 302 -6.26 -13.92 7.47
CA ALA A 302 -6.69 -12.65 6.88
C ALA A 302 -5.56 -11.92 6.14
N GLU A 303 -4.33 -11.98 6.68
CA GLU A 303 -3.12 -11.44 6.05
C GLU A 303 -2.84 -12.13 4.72
N SER A 304 -2.86 -13.48 4.69
CA SER A 304 -2.58 -14.26 3.48
C SER A 304 -3.52 -13.90 2.34
N ILE A 305 -4.81 -13.71 2.62
CA ILE A 305 -5.80 -13.28 1.61
C ILE A 305 -5.47 -11.90 1.05
N LEU A 306 -5.12 -10.94 1.92
CA LEU A 306 -4.82 -9.57 1.51
C LEU A 306 -3.48 -9.46 0.76
N GLU A 307 -2.52 -10.32 1.07
CA GLU A 307 -1.23 -10.39 0.37
C GLU A 307 -1.35 -11.10 -0.99
N ASP A 308 -2.24 -12.09 -1.12
CA ASP A 308 -2.61 -12.66 -2.42
C ASP A 308 -3.21 -11.60 -3.35
N PHE A 309 -4.11 -10.73 -2.85
CA PHE A 309 -4.64 -9.61 -3.64
C PHE A 309 -3.57 -8.56 -3.97
N ARG A 310 -2.60 -8.31 -3.07
CA ARG A 310 -1.45 -7.43 -3.35
C ARG A 310 -0.58 -7.98 -4.49
N GLU A 311 -0.34 -9.30 -4.54
CA GLU A 311 0.43 -9.93 -5.61
C GLU A 311 -0.29 -9.86 -6.97
N LEU A 312 -1.63 -10.00 -6.96
CA LEU A 312 -2.48 -9.89 -8.15
C LEU A 312 -2.49 -8.46 -8.72
N ASP A 313 -2.64 -7.44 -7.86
CA ASP A 313 -2.56 -6.01 -8.22
C ASP A 313 -1.23 -5.65 -8.92
N VAL A 314 -0.10 -6.15 -8.42
CA VAL A 314 1.20 -6.01 -9.10
C VAL A 314 1.21 -6.73 -10.46
N SER A 315 0.64 -7.94 -10.52
CA SER A 315 0.59 -8.74 -11.75
C SER A 315 -0.27 -8.07 -12.83
N CYS A 316 -1.42 -7.49 -12.48
CA CYS A 316 -2.28 -6.77 -13.41
C CYS A 316 -1.57 -5.54 -13.97
N ARG A 317 -0.94 -4.73 -13.11
CA ARG A 317 -0.12 -3.59 -13.55
C ARG A 317 0.99 -3.98 -14.51
N ASP A 318 1.68 -5.10 -14.28
CA ASP A 318 2.75 -5.55 -15.17
C ASP A 318 2.22 -6.08 -16.50
N ALA A 319 1.13 -6.86 -16.48
CA ALA A 319 0.46 -7.33 -17.69
C ALA A 319 -0.02 -6.15 -18.57
N LEU A 320 -0.58 -5.09 -17.97
CA LEU A 320 -1.00 -3.85 -18.65
C LEU A 320 0.16 -3.04 -19.25
N LYS A 321 1.37 -3.11 -18.67
CA LYS A 321 2.58 -2.47 -19.24
C LYS A 321 3.14 -3.21 -20.46
N THR A 322 2.77 -4.47 -20.70
CA THR A 322 3.28 -5.22 -21.86
C THR A 322 2.78 -4.64 -23.18
N PRO A 323 3.48 -4.86 -24.32
CA PRO A 323 2.96 -4.49 -25.63
C PRO A 323 1.60 -5.11 -25.97
N ALA A 324 1.21 -6.23 -25.33
CA ALA A 324 -0.12 -6.81 -25.47
C ALA A 324 -1.18 -5.99 -24.71
N GLY A 325 -0.97 -5.69 -23.43
CA GLY A 325 -1.88 -4.84 -22.65
C GLY A 325 -1.98 -3.39 -23.18
N GLN A 326 -0.90 -2.89 -23.78
CA GLN A 326 -0.89 -1.55 -24.37
C GLN A 326 -1.60 -1.46 -25.72
N ASN A 327 -1.50 -2.46 -26.60
CA ASN A 327 -1.98 -2.33 -27.98
C ASN A 327 -3.27 -3.11 -28.31
N PHE A 328 -3.75 -3.98 -27.41
CA PHE A 328 -4.92 -4.84 -27.65
C PHE A 328 -5.99 -4.57 -26.59
N SER A 329 -7.06 -3.87 -26.95
CA SER A 329 -8.21 -3.53 -26.08
C SER A 329 -8.73 -4.75 -25.34
N HIS A 330 -9.10 -5.82 -26.04
CA HIS A 330 -9.60 -7.06 -25.42
C HIS A 330 -8.68 -7.67 -24.34
N ILE A 331 -7.35 -7.48 -24.43
CA ILE A 331 -6.42 -7.92 -23.38
C ILE A 331 -6.37 -6.91 -22.23
N ARG A 332 -6.43 -5.61 -22.54
CA ARG A 332 -6.48 -4.54 -21.53
C ARG A 332 -7.76 -4.60 -20.71
N ASP A 333 -8.91 -4.50 -21.38
CA ASP A 333 -10.24 -4.37 -20.81
C ASP A 333 -10.55 -5.54 -19.85
N LYS A 334 -10.09 -6.76 -20.17
CA LYS A 334 -10.28 -7.93 -19.31
C LYS A 334 -9.36 -7.95 -18.09
N ILE A 335 -8.14 -7.40 -18.19
CA ILE A 335 -7.24 -7.25 -17.04
C ILE A 335 -7.76 -6.13 -16.13
N GLU A 336 -8.21 -5.01 -16.70
CA GLU A 336 -8.83 -3.90 -15.95
C GLU A 336 -10.10 -4.38 -15.24
N SER A 337 -11.00 -5.11 -15.92
CA SER A 337 -12.19 -5.71 -15.31
C SER A 337 -11.84 -6.68 -14.16
N PHE A 338 -10.79 -7.49 -14.32
CA PHE A 338 -10.33 -8.40 -13.27
C PHE A 338 -9.75 -7.67 -12.05
N ASP A 339 -8.97 -6.61 -12.28
CA ASP A 339 -8.36 -5.78 -11.23
C ASP A 339 -9.44 -5.00 -10.46
N ASP A 340 -10.46 -4.48 -11.16
CA ASP A 340 -11.64 -3.86 -10.57
C ASP A 340 -12.43 -4.86 -9.69
N PHE A 341 -12.74 -6.06 -10.19
CA PHE A 341 -13.43 -7.09 -9.39
C PHE A 341 -12.60 -7.54 -8.18
N CYS A 342 -11.29 -7.71 -8.33
CA CYS A 342 -10.39 -8.03 -7.21
C CYS A 342 -10.38 -6.90 -6.17
N SER A 343 -10.36 -5.64 -6.62
CA SER A 343 -10.41 -4.46 -5.77
C SER A 343 -11.74 -4.33 -5.04
N GLU A 344 -12.87 -4.57 -5.71
CA GLU A 344 -14.20 -4.56 -5.10
C GLU A 344 -14.32 -5.64 -4.01
N PHE A 345 -13.98 -6.89 -4.32
CA PHE A 345 -14.02 -7.99 -3.36
C PHE A 345 -13.10 -7.74 -2.15
N LYS A 346 -11.87 -7.27 -2.39
CA LYS A 346 -10.92 -6.91 -1.35
C LYS A 346 -11.50 -5.83 -0.42
N ASN A 347 -12.13 -4.80 -0.97
CA ASN A 347 -12.77 -3.74 -0.18
C ASN A 347 -13.97 -4.28 0.62
N GLU A 348 -14.81 -5.16 0.06
CA GLU A 348 -15.91 -5.81 0.81
C GLU A 348 -15.37 -6.68 1.96
N PHE A 349 -14.28 -7.43 1.71
CA PHE A 349 -13.60 -8.25 2.72
C PHE A 349 -13.00 -7.40 3.85
N GLN A 350 -12.26 -6.32 3.53
CA GLN A 350 -11.73 -5.41 4.55
C GLN A 350 -12.85 -4.72 5.34
N GLY A 351 -13.96 -4.34 4.68
CA GLY A 351 -15.16 -3.80 5.33
C GLY A 351 -15.79 -4.77 6.34
N LYS A 352 -15.95 -6.05 5.98
CA LYS A 352 -16.42 -7.11 6.89
C LYS A 352 -15.50 -7.27 8.10
N LEU A 353 -14.18 -7.26 7.89
CA LEU A 353 -13.22 -7.28 9.01
C LEU A 353 -13.36 -6.04 9.91
N ALA A 354 -13.59 -4.86 9.33
CA ALA A 354 -13.72 -3.62 10.08
C ALA A 354 -14.98 -3.58 10.96
N GLU A 355 -16.09 -4.14 10.49
CA GLU A 355 -17.32 -4.34 11.26
C GLU A 355 -17.13 -5.34 12.41
N MET A 356 -16.50 -6.49 12.12
CA MET A 356 -16.47 -7.64 13.02
C MET A 356 -15.43 -7.54 14.14
N LEU A 357 -14.24 -7.00 13.87
CA LEU A 357 -13.16 -6.97 14.86
C LEU A 357 -13.54 -6.21 16.15
N PRO A 358 -14.23 -5.03 16.11
CA PRO A 358 -14.73 -4.37 17.31
C PRO A 358 -15.79 -5.19 18.07
N LEU A 359 -16.70 -5.87 17.37
CA LEU A 359 -17.78 -6.66 17.97
C LEU A 359 -17.23 -7.87 18.74
N ILE A 360 -16.27 -8.58 18.15
CA ILE A 360 -15.60 -9.72 18.81
C ILE A 360 -14.84 -9.24 20.04
N ARG A 361 -14.04 -8.17 19.90
CA ARG A 361 -13.27 -7.55 20.99
C ARG A 361 -14.12 -7.04 22.14
N GLY A 362 -15.25 -6.41 21.83
CA GLY A 362 -16.21 -5.88 22.80
C GLY A 362 -17.10 -6.93 23.45
N GLY A 363 -17.00 -8.20 23.04
CA GLY A 363 -17.73 -9.31 23.64
C GLY A 363 -19.04 -9.68 22.93
N GLY A 364 -19.51 -8.87 21.99
CA GLY A 364 -20.79 -9.04 21.29
C GLY A 364 -20.83 -10.21 20.29
N GLU A 365 -19.68 -10.64 19.79
CA GLU A 365 -19.56 -11.77 18.86
C GLU A 365 -18.41 -12.74 19.22
N GLU A 366 -18.49 -13.96 18.68
CA GLU A 366 -17.46 -14.99 18.80
C GLU A 366 -16.55 -15.02 17.57
N GLU A 367 -15.28 -15.42 17.74
CA GLU A 367 -14.32 -15.59 16.64
C GLU A 367 -14.81 -16.52 15.52
N ALA A 368 -15.74 -17.43 15.82
CA ALA A 368 -16.34 -18.33 14.84
C ALA A 368 -16.94 -17.60 13.62
N ARG A 369 -17.49 -16.37 13.80
CA ARG A 369 -18.00 -15.55 12.69
C ARG A 369 -16.85 -15.16 11.74
N LEU A 370 -15.68 -14.79 12.28
CA LEU A 370 -14.49 -14.45 11.49
C LEU A 370 -13.93 -15.68 10.76
N ALA A 371 -13.85 -16.82 11.44
CA ALA A 371 -13.45 -18.09 10.81
C ALA A 371 -14.39 -18.49 9.65
N GLU A 372 -15.70 -18.27 9.79
CA GLU A 372 -16.69 -18.52 8.74
C GLU A 372 -16.49 -17.60 7.53
N VAL A 373 -16.23 -16.30 7.73
CA VAL A 373 -15.94 -15.35 6.64
C VAL A 373 -14.67 -15.75 5.89
N LEU A 374 -13.58 -16.06 6.62
CA LEU A 374 -12.32 -16.51 6.03
C LEU A 374 -12.49 -17.81 5.22
N LYS A 375 -13.29 -18.75 5.74
CA LYS A 375 -13.64 -19.99 5.04
C LYS A 375 -14.43 -19.71 3.76
N LYS A 376 -15.49 -18.89 3.82
CA LYS A 376 -16.30 -18.51 2.65
C LYS A 376 -15.47 -17.84 1.56
N THR A 377 -14.51 -16.98 1.92
CA THR A 377 -13.56 -16.40 0.97
C THR A 377 -12.72 -17.48 0.26
N LYS A 378 -12.20 -18.47 1.01
CA LYS A 378 -11.43 -19.60 0.46
C LYS A 378 -12.27 -20.55 -0.42
N GLU A 379 -13.59 -20.62 -0.21
CA GLU A 379 -14.53 -21.42 -1.01
C GLU A 379 -15.14 -20.65 -2.19
N SER A 380 -14.99 -19.32 -2.24
CA SER A 380 -15.56 -18.46 -3.29
C SER A 380 -14.80 -18.53 -4.63
N PRO A 381 -15.35 -17.97 -5.73
CA PRO A 381 -14.59 -17.75 -6.97
C PRO A 381 -13.33 -16.91 -6.76
N PHE A 382 -13.31 -16.01 -5.77
CA PHE A 382 -12.16 -15.17 -5.40
C PHE A 382 -11.08 -15.89 -4.57
N ASN A 383 -11.07 -17.24 -4.53
CA ASN A 383 -9.96 -17.96 -3.91
C ASN A 383 -8.66 -17.76 -4.70
N SER A 384 -7.54 -17.65 -3.99
CA SER A 384 -6.27 -17.24 -4.60
C SER A 384 -5.70 -18.24 -5.60
N GLN A 385 -6.02 -19.53 -5.49
CA GLN A 385 -5.63 -20.53 -6.49
C GLN A 385 -6.27 -20.25 -7.85
N ARG A 386 -7.57 -19.93 -7.91
CA ARG A 386 -8.26 -19.63 -9.17
C ARG A 386 -7.86 -18.27 -9.74
N LEU A 387 -7.74 -17.24 -8.89
CA LEU A 387 -7.28 -15.91 -9.31
C LEU A 387 -5.85 -15.96 -9.90
N LYS A 388 -4.91 -16.64 -9.21
CA LYS A 388 -3.53 -16.81 -9.74
C LYS A 388 -3.49 -17.72 -10.96
N GLN A 389 -4.38 -18.71 -11.07
CA GLN A 389 -4.51 -19.50 -12.30
C GLN A 389 -4.92 -18.61 -13.49
N TRP A 390 -5.98 -17.82 -13.36
CA TRP A 390 -6.44 -16.95 -14.44
C TRP A 390 -5.35 -15.96 -14.90
N MET A 391 -4.62 -15.34 -13.95
CA MET A 391 -3.48 -14.48 -14.30
C MET A 391 -2.36 -15.23 -15.06
N ARG A 392 -2.07 -16.49 -14.71
CA ARG A 392 -1.11 -17.30 -15.51
C ARG A 392 -1.59 -17.50 -16.95
N GLU A 393 -2.87 -17.75 -17.15
CA GLU A 393 -3.46 -17.93 -18.48
C GLU A 393 -3.43 -16.65 -19.32
N VAL A 394 -3.63 -15.48 -18.69
CA VAL A 394 -3.43 -14.18 -19.34
C VAL A 394 -1.96 -14.00 -19.76
N TYR A 395 -0.98 -14.39 -18.93
CA TYR A 395 0.43 -14.33 -19.33
C TYR A 395 0.79 -15.33 -20.44
N GLU A 396 0.17 -16.52 -20.49
CA GLU A 396 0.30 -17.47 -21.60
C GLU A 396 -0.19 -16.86 -22.92
N GLU A 397 -1.31 -16.14 -22.88
CA GLU A 397 -1.88 -15.43 -24.03
C GLU A 397 -1.01 -14.25 -24.47
N ILE A 398 -0.56 -13.40 -23.53
CA ILE A 398 0.37 -12.29 -23.78
C ILE A 398 1.68 -12.80 -24.41
N SER A 399 2.22 -13.93 -23.91
CA SER A 399 3.42 -14.57 -24.46
C SER A 399 3.19 -15.07 -25.90
N THR A 400 2.02 -15.65 -26.15
CA THR A 400 1.61 -16.09 -27.49
C THR A 400 1.50 -14.90 -28.47
N ILE A 401 0.88 -13.79 -28.03
CA ILE A 401 0.79 -12.54 -28.80
C ILE A 401 2.19 -11.96 -29.06
N LYS A 402 3.06 -11.89 -28.05
CA LYS A 402 4.47 -11.46 -28.17
C LYS A 402 5.23 -12.28 -29.21
N ALA A 403 5.01 -13.60 -29.27
CA ALA A 403 5.60 -14.47 -30.30
C ALA A 403 5.13 -14.12 -31.72
N PHE A 404 3.83 -13.83 -31.92
CA PHE A 404 3.31 -13.40 -33.21
C PHE A 404 3.78 -12.00 -33.63
N ILE A 405 3.85 -11.04 -32.70
CA ILE A 405 4.40 -9.70 -32.96
C ILE A 405 5.87 -9.81 -33.42
N ASN A 406 6.66 -10.70 -32.80
CA ASN A 406 8.05 -10.94 -33.21
C ASN A 406 8.20 -11.51 -34.64
N LEU A 407 7.23 -12.29 -35.13
CA LEU A 407 7.16 -12.72 -36.53
C LEU A 407 6.81 -11.56 -37.48
N LEU A 408 6.11 -10.54 -36.96
CA LEU A 408 5.59 -9.37 -37.69
C LEU A 408 6.42 -8.09 -37.48
N LYS A 409 7.61 -8.19 -36.86
CA LYS A 409 8.49 -7.09 -36.40
C LYS A 409 8.82 -5.97 -37.40
N ASN A 410 8.58 -6.19 -38.69
CA ASN A 410 8.82 -5.25 -39.78
C ASN A 410 7.54 -4.51 -40.23
N THR A 411 6.45 -4.67 -39.50
CA THR A 411 5.14 -4.07 -39.77
C THR A 411 4.73 -3.18 -38.60
N GLU A 412 4.00 -2.11 -38.89
CA GLU A 412 3.49 -1.22 -37.85
C GLU A 412 2.29 -1.87 -37.15
N VAL A 413 2.21 -1.75 -35.83
CA VAL A 413 1.05 -2.17 -35.02
C VAL A 413 0.16 -0.96 -34.82
N VAL A 414 -1.14 -1.07 -35.12
CA VAL A 414 -2.09 0.05 -35.06
C VAL A 414 -3.41 -0.35 -34.39
N SER A 415 -4.05 0.58 -33.71
CA SER A 415 -5.41 0.38 -33.17
C SER A 415 -6.47 0.31 -34.28
N SER A 416 -7.73 -0.03 -33.95
CA SER A 416 -8.84 0.05 -34.91
C SER A 416 -9.09 1.49 -35.39
N ASP A 417 -9.05 2.47 -34.49
CA ASP A 417 -9.25 3.88 -34.83
C ASP A 417 -8.14 4.42 -35.77
N GLU A 418 -6.88 4.05 -35.48
CA GLU A 418 -5.73 4.39 -36.32
C GLU A 418 -5.76 3.69 -37.69
N LEU A 419 -6.37 2.50 -37.78
CA LEU A 419 -6.52 1.80 -39.03
C LEU A 419 -7.44 2.57 -39.99
N GLU A 420 -8.56 3.11 -39.52
CA GLU A 420 -9.50 3.87 -40.37
C GLU A 420 -8.81 5.07 -41.04
N GLU A 421 -8.05 5.86 -40.26
CA GLU A 421 -7.27 7.00 -40.78
C GLU A 421 -6.22 6.54 -41.81
N LYS A 422 -5.51 5.43 -41.53
CA LYS A 422 -4.44 4.91 -42.39
C LYS A 422 -4.97 4.28 -43.68
N VAL A 423 -6.16 3.68 -43.65
CA VAL A 423 -6.87 3.15 -44.82
C VAL A 423 -7.30 4.28 -45.74
N TYR A 424 -7.88 5.36 -45.20
CA TYR A 424 -8.32 6.50 -46.02
C TYR A 424 -7.16 7.16 -46.81
N ASN A 425 -5.98 7.25 -46.18
CA ASN A 425 -4.80 7.91 -46.76
C ASN A 425 -3.96 7.04 -47.71
N SER A 426 -4.38 5.82 -48.04
CA SER A 426 -3.54 4.82 -48.73
C SER A 426 -4.24 4.17 -49.92
N LYS A 427 -3.57 4.09 -51.09
CA LYS A 427 -4.13 3.46 -52.31
C LYS A 427 -4.32 1.94 -52.22
N LYS A 428 -3.51 1.28 -51.39
CA LYS A 428 -3.59 -0.14 -51.05
C LYS A 428 -3.09 -0.30 -49.63
N VAL A 429 -3.76 -1.14 -48.86
CA VAL A 429 -3.44 -1.49 -47.48
C VAL A 429 -3.58 -2.99 -47.33
N LEU A 430 -2.59 -3.65 -46.76
CA LEU A 430 -2.69 -5.04 -46.32
C LEU A 430 -2.64 -5.06 -44.78
N VAL A 431 -3.59 -5.76 -44.17
CA VAL A 431 -3.78 -5.81 -42.72
C VAL A 431 -3.70 -7.25 -42.22
N PHE A 432 -2.91 -7.49 -41.16
CA PHE A 432 -2.97 -8.74 -40.40
C PHE A 432 -3.85 -8.54 -39.16
N VAL A 433 -4.97 -9.29 -39.07
CA VAL A 433 -5.97 -9.17 -37.99
C VAL A 433 -6.05 -10.45 -37.16
N PHE A 434 -6.03 -10.31 -35.83
CA PHE A 434 -6.28 -11.41 -34.89
C PHE A 434 -7.79 -11.51 -34.63
N THR A 435 -8.39 -12.63 -34.99
CA THR A 435 -9.86 -12.83 -34.96
C THR A 435 -10.30 -13.79 -33.85
N SER A 436 -9.47 -13.96 -32.82
CA SER A 436 -9.71 -14.93 -31.72
C SER A 436 -9.49 -14.35 -30.33
N LEU A 437 -9.18 -13.05 -30.23
CA LEU A 437 -8.99 -12.36 -28.95
C LEU A 437 -10.30 -12.04 -28.25
N ASP A 438 -11.36 -11.76 -29.02
CA ASP A 438 -12.73 -11.64 -28.52
C ASP A 438 -13.31 -13.04 -28.21
N SER A 439 -12.92 -13.58 -27.06
CA SER A 439 -13.43 -14.84 -26.53
C SER A 439 -14.12 -14.61 -25.19
N LYS A 440 -15.30 -15.23 -24.99
CA LYS A 440 -16.10 -14.99 -23.79
C LYS A 440 -15.35 -15.44 -22.53
N GLU A 441 -15.03 -14.48 -21.66
CA GLU A 441 -14.37 -14.70 -20.37
C GLU A 441 -15.38 -15.19 -19.30
N LEU A 442 -15.74 -16.49 -19.34
CA LEU A 442 -16.69 -17.09 -18.38
C LEU A 442 -16.28 -16.92 -16.92
N TYR A 443 -14.98 -16.93 -16.61
CA TYR A 443 -14.50 -16.69 -15.25
C TYR A 443 -14.75 -15.26 -14.77
N LEU A 444 -14.65 -14.25 -15.64
CA LEU A 444 -14.98 -12.87 -15.28
C LEU A 444 -16.49 -12.71 -15.06
N GLU A 445 -17.33 -13.39 -15.86
CA GLU A 445 -18.77 -13.50 -15.62
C GLU A 445 -19.07 -14.17 -14.27
N GLU A 446 -18.29 -15.17 -13.85
CA GLU A 446 -18.44 -15.80 -12.52
C GLU A 446 -18.05 -14.85 -11.37
N LEU A 447 -16.94 -14.12 -11.49
CA LEU A 447 -16.53 -13.11 -10.49
C LEU A 447 -17.59 -11.99 -10.37
N GLU A 448 -18.06 -11.47 -11.50
CA GLU A 448 -19.07 -10.42 -11.56
C GLU A 448 -20.40 -10.87 -10.94
N ASN A 449 -20.87 -12.08 -11.28
CA ASN A 449 -22.09 -12.65 -10.70
C ASN A 449 -21.95 -12.86 -9.18
N HIS A 450 -20.78 -13.26 -8.70
CA HIS A 450 -20.53 -13.42 -7.27
C HIS A 450 -20.65 -12.08 -6.51
N LEU A 451 -20.02 -11.01 -7.03
CA LEU A 451 -20.13 -9.66 -6.47
C LEU A 451 -21.58 -9.15 -6.48
N LYS A 452 -22.30 -9.37 -7.59
CA LYS A 452 -23.73 -9.04 -7.73
C LYS A 452 -24.67 -9.97 -6.95
N ARG A 453 -24.16 -11.02 -6.29
CA ARG A 453 -24.91 -12.03 -5.52
C ARG A 453 -25.98 -12.75 -6.38
N ILE A 454 -25.66 -12.97 -7.65
CA ILE A 454 -26.48 -13.72 -8.61
C ILE A 454 -26.12 -15.20 -8.46
N GLU A 455 -27.12 -16.08 -8.31
CA GLU A 455 -26.87 -17.52 -8.24
C GLU A 455 -26.26 -18.05 -9.55
N PRO A 456 -25.31 -19.00 -9.47
CA PRO A 456 -24.66 -19.55 -10.66
C PRO A 456 -25.69 -20.29 -11.53
N ASN A 457 -25.82 -19.86 -12.78
CA ASN A 457 -26.42 -20.70 -13.83
C ASN A 457 -25.59 -22.00 -13.98
N GLU A 458 -26.24 -23.06 -14.47
CA GLU A 458 -25.64 -24.38 -14.67
C GLU A 458 -24.24 -24.31 -15.30
N SER A 459 -23.31 -25.14 -14.79
CA SER A 459 -21.90 -25.12 -15.19
C SER A 459 -21.72 -25.29 -16.69
N ARG A 460 -21.42 -24.19 -17.38
CA ARG A 460 -21.04 -24.21 -18.80
C ARG A 460 -19.60 -24.67 -18.90
N ALA A 461 -19.33 -25.67 -19.73
CA ALA A 461 -17.96 -26.09 -20.01
C ALA A 461 -17.18 -24.91 -20.60
N GLU A 462 -15.99 -24.62 -20.05
CA GLU A 462 -15.18 -23.52 -20.56
C GLU A 462 -14.78 -23.78 -22.02
N PRO A 463 -14.96 -22.79 -22.93
CA PRO A 463 -14.50 -22.93 -24.30
C PRO A 463 -12.98 -23.04 -24.32
N LYS A 464 -12.45 -23.96 -25.14
CA LYS A 464 -11.00 -24.10 -25.30
C LYS A 464 -10.39 -22.76 -25.72
N ARG A 465 -9.48 -22.24 -24.90
CA ARG A 465 -8.74 -21.00 -25.17
C ARG A 465 -7.98 -21.12 -26.50
N TRP A 466 -8.04 -20.08 -27.32
CA TRP A 466 -7.49 -20.10 -28.68
C TRP A 466 -5.98 -20.37 -28.69
N TYR A 467 -5.24 -19.76 -27.76
CA TYR A 467 -3.79 -19.93 -27.61
C TYR A 467 -3.38 -21.33 -27.08
N LYS A 468 -4.33 -22.10 -26.53
CA LYS A 468 -4.14 -23.51 -26.14
C LYS A 468 -4.55 -24.49 -27.26
N THR A 469 -5.02 -24.00 -28.40
CA THR A 469 -5.54 -24.82 -29.51
C THR A 469 -4.53 -24.89 -30.66
N LYS A 470 -3.89 -26.05 -30.83
CA LYS A 470 -2.80 -26.23 -31.80
C LYS A 470 -3.20 -25.89 -33.25
N GLU A 471 -4.38 -26.29 -33.67
CA GLU A 471 -4.91 -26.05 -35.03
C GLU A 471 -5.25 -24.58 -35.31
N VAL A 472 -5.32 -23.75 -34.26
CA VAL A 472 -5.42 -22.29 -34.35
C VAL A 472 -4.03 -21.69 -34.43
N ILE A 473 -3.13 -22.07 -33.52
CA ILE A 473 -1.72 -21.62 -33.50
C ILE A 473 -1.01 -21.91 -34.82
N ASP A 474 -1.00 -23.17 -35.30
CA ASP A 474 -0.29 -23.56 -36.54
C ASP A 474 -0.78 -22.75 -37.76
N ARG A 475 -2.09 -22.47 -37.81
CA ARG A 475 -2.76 -21.72 -38.87
C ARG A 475 -2.44 -20.22 -38.80
N MET A 476 -2.46 -19.64 -37.60
CA MET A 476 -2.04 -18.26 -37.36
C MET A 476 -0.55 -18.08 -37.69
N THR A 477 0.32 -19.01 -37.29
CA THR A 477 1.75 -18.99 -37.60
C THR A 477 2.02 -19.06 -39.10
N SER A 478 1.30 -19.91 -39.83
CA SER A 478 1.42 -20.00 -41.29
C SER A 478 1.03 -18.69 -41.96
N LYS A 479 -0.09 -18.07 -41.54
CA LYS A 479 -0.53 -16.78 -42.08
C LYS A 479 0.41 -15.62 -41.70
N ALA A 480 0.89 -15.57 -40.46
CA ALA A 480 1.79 -14.52 -39.97
C ALA A 480 3.12 -14.54 -40.72
N LYS A 481 3.67 -15.72 -41.02
CA LYS A 481 4.87 -15.88 -41.85
C LYS A 481 4.65 -15.33 -43.26
N VAL A 482 3.61 -15.78 -43.96
CA VAL A 482 3.28 -15.31 -45.32
C VAL A 482 3.08 -13.79 -45.38
N PHE A 483 2.45 -13.20 -44.35
CA PHE A 483 2.29 -11.76 -44.25
C PHE A 483 3.62 -11.04 -43.96
N GLY A 484 4.44 -11.57 -43.05
CA GLY A 484 5.77 -11.03 -42.76
C GLY A 484 6.70 -11.06 -43.97
N ASP A 485 6.73 -12.17 -44.70
CA ASP A 485 7.49 -12.33 -45.94
C ASP A 485 7.03 -11.32 -47.01
N PHE A 486 5.71 -11.11 -47.13
CA PHE A 486 5.14 -10.10 -48.02
C PHE A 486 5.54 -8.67 -47.61
N ALA A 487 5.45 -8.34 -46.33
CA ALA A 487 5.83 -7.02 -45.83
C ALA A 487 7.31 -6.74 -46.07
N ASP A 488 8.18 -7.72 -45.81
CA ASP A 488 9.61 -7.62 -46.06
C ASP A 488 9.95 -7.43 -47.54
N ALA A 489 9.25 -8.14 -48.44
CA ALA A 489 9.44 -8.00 -49.88
C ALA A 489 8.99 -6.63 -50.45
N ASN A 490 8.11 -5.90 -49.76
CA ASN A 490 7.51 -4.66 -50.26
C ASN A 490 7.99 -3.38 -49.53
N LYS A 491 8.95 -3.46 -48.61
CA LYS A 491 9.53 -2.33 -47.84
C LYS A 491 9.91 -1.07 -48.64
N THR A 492 10.24 -1.20 -49.92
CA THR A 492 10.69 -0.10 -50.80
C THR A 492 9.61 0.41 -51.77
N ARG A 493 8.40 -0.14 -51.71
CA ARG A 493 7.27 0.27 -52.56
C ARG A 493 6.35 1.25 -51.84
N THR A 494 5.48 1.92 -52.61
CA THR A 494 4.43 2.80 -52.09
C THR A 494 3.23 2.05 -51.47
N GLU A 495 3.29 0.72 -51.40
CA GLU A 495 2.28 -0.15 -50.78
C GLU A 495 2.62 -0.33 -49.30
N LYS A 496 1.74 0.15 -48.40
CA LYS A 496 1.95 0.07 -46.94
C LYS A 496 1.29 -1.20 -46.37
N SER A 497 1.99 -1.85 -45.44
CA SER A 497 1.52 -3.05 -44.72
C SER A 497 1.46 -2.77 -43.23
N PHE A 498 0.35 -3.12 -42.58
CA PHE A 498 0.12 -2.86 -41.15
C PHE A 498 -0.44 -4.10 -40.47
N SER A 499 -0.25 -4.21 -39.17
CA SER A 499 -0.97 -5.15 -38.31
C SER A 499 -1.97 -4.36 -37.47
N SER A 500 -3.23 -4.82 -37.42
CA SER A 500 -4.31 -4.10 -36.75
C SER A 500 -5.31 -5.08 -36.18
N TRP A 501 -5.98 -4.67 -35.11
CA TRP A 501 -6.83 -5.52 -34.30
C TRP A 501 -8.25 -4.94 -34.35
N GLN A 502 -9.23 -5.80 -34.68
CA GLN A 502 -10.66 -5.55 -34.49
C GLN A 502 -11.12 -6.26 -33.23
#